data_AF-A0A8S3FV54-F1
#
_entry.id   AF-A0A8S3FV54-F1
#
_cell.length_a   1.000
_cell.length_b   1.000
_cell.length_c   1.000
_cell.angle_alpha   90.00
_cell.angle_beta   90.00
_cell.angle_gamma   90.00
#
_symmetry.space_group_name_H-M   'P 1'
#
loop_
_entity.id
_entity.type
_entity.pdbx_description
1 polymer ?
#
loop_
_entity_poly.entity_id
_entity_poly.type
_entity_poly.pdbx_seq_one_letter_code
_entity_poly.pdbx_strand_id
1 'polypeptide(L)'
;KTCGDKSANLKDHNCSGIPKCIHCGGAHLSNDTKCKIVQQYRATLTRNLLANGLPTSLVNAGRDSVQSNNIQCRTTTSGLSYANVVKSTFSNSNSEELIFRKLDSILTKVEEESSATRQSLIEFKQEIRSSYEATQQQVEVLEEKVKKMEKKFEDLFLRTCTIIQNICTTLLDPQSSQGQNWKSYWQEQIKSLVELRSSFTKSTND
;
A
#
# COMPACT_ATOMS: atom_id res chain seq x y z
N LYS A 1 -5.63 -12.54 -19.38
CA LYS A 1 -4.98 -12.91 -18.10
C LYS A 1 -6.03 -13.50 -17.19
N THR A 2 -5.76 -14.63 -16.55
CA THR A 2 -6.71 -15.28 -15.64
C THR A 2 -6.63 -14.64 -14.26
N CYS A 3 -7.76 -14.58 -13.54
CA CYS A 3 -7.82 -14.05 -12.18
C CYS A 3 -6.89 -14.84 -11.26
N GLY A 4 -5.91 -14.15 -10.68
CA GLY A 4 -4.81 -14.74 -9.92
C GLY A 4 -3.45 -14.16 -10.31
N ASP A 5 -3.32 -13.60 -11.51
CA ASP A 5 -2.10 -12.91 -11.91
C ASP A 5 -2.04 -11.51 -11.29
N LYS A 6 -0.90 -11.17 -10.67
CA LYS A 6 -0.61 -9.82 -10.19
C LYS A 6 -0.56 -8.86 -11.39
N SER A 7 -1.68 -8.21 -11.69
CA SER A 7 -1.78 -7.17 -12.73
C SER A 7 -1.73 -5.78 -12.09
N ALA A 8 -0.90 -4.90 -12.65
CA ALA A 8 -0.82 -3.50 -12.25
C ALA A 8 -2.04 -2.67 -12.68
N ASN A 9 -2.86 -3.17 -13.61
CA ASN A 9 -4.05 -2.49 -14.10
C ASN A 9 -5.28 -3.42 -14.04
N LEU A 10 -6.32 -2.98 -13.31
CA LEU A 10 -7.58 -3.69 -13.10
C LEU A 10 -8.53 -3.64 -14.31
N LYS A 11 -8.33 -2.68 -15.23
CA LYS A 11 -9.22 -2.49 -16.39
C LYS A 11 -9.08 -3.55 -17.48
N ASP A 12 -7.93 -4.23 -17.55
CA ASP A 12 -7.65 -5.26 -18.56
C ASP A 12 -8.03 -6.67 -18.09
N HIS A 13 -8.70 -6.76 -16.94
CA HIS A 13 -8.92 -8.01 -16.24
C HIS A 13 -10.28 -8.65 -16.62
N ASN A 14 -10.31 -9.43 -17.69
CA ASN A 14 -11.51 -10.18 -18.09
C ASN A 14 -11.57 -11.57 -17.41
N CYS A 15 -12.39 -11.68 -16.36
CA CYS A 15 -12.53 -12.88 -15.51
C CYS A 15 -13.61 -13.87 -15.98
N SER A 16 -13.81 -14.01 -17.29
CA SER A 16 -14.84 -14.88 -17.86
C SER A 16 -14.44 -16.36 -17.97
N GLY A 17 -13.15 -16.69 -17.81
CA GLY A 17 -12.61 -18.02 -18.10
C GLY A 17 -12.25 -18.91 -16.89
N ILE A 18 -12.57 -18.52 -15.65
CA ILE A 18 -12.26 -19.37 -14.49
C ILE A 18 -13.44 -20.29 -14.16
N PRO A 19 -13.31 -21.62 -14.33
CA PRO A 19 -14.40 -22.57 -14.07
C PRO A 19 -14.66 -22.79 -12.58
N LYS A 20 -13.78 -22.30 -11.70
CA LYS A 20 -13.85 -22.47 -10.24
C LYS A 20 -13.62 -21.15 -9.51
N CYS A 21 -14.34 -20.94 -8.42
CA CYS A 21 -14.21 -19.75 -7.61
C CYS A 21 -12.82 -19.64 -6.98
N ILE A 22 -12.17 -18.48 -7.12
CA ILE A 22 -10.83 -18.25 -6.54
C ILE A 22 -10.83 -18.18 -5.01
N HIS A 23 -12.00 -17.92 -4.39
CA HIS A 23 -12.11 -17.80 -2.94
C HIS A 23 -12.31 -19.16 -2.27
N CYS A 24 -13.18 -20.02 -2.82
CA CYS A 24 -13.56 -21.28 -2.18
C CYS A 24 -13.32 -22.54 -3.03
N GLY A 25 -12.74 -22.42 -4.22
CA GLY A 25 -12.44 -23.54 -5.13
C GLY A 25 -13.66 -24.24 -5.73
N GLY A 26 -14.88 -23.76 -5.44
CA GLY A 26 -16.15 -24.36 -5.88
C GLY A 26 -16.48 -24.11 -7.35
N ALA A 27 -17.33 -24.94 -7.94
CA ALA A 27 -17.76 -24.84 -9.34
C ALA A 27 -18.83 -23.74 -9.55
N HIS A 28 -18.43 -22.49 -9.32
CA HIS A 28 -19.22 -21.28 -9.59
C HIS A 28 -18.28 -20.08 -9.81
N LEU A 29 -18.81 -18.97 -10.30
CA LEU A 29 -18.04 -17.73 -10.47
C LEU A 29 -17.63 -17.13 -9.12
N SER A 30 -16.51 -16.41 -9.11
CA SER A 30 -15.95 -15.83 -7.88
C SER A 30 -16.83 -14.77 -7.21
N ASN A 31 -17.73 -14.14 -7.95
CA ASN A 31 -18.70 -13.15 -7.45
C ASN A 31 -20.11 -13.72 -7.25
N ASP A 32 -20.29 -15.03 -7.48
CA ASP A 32 -21.59 -15.70 -7.36
C ASP A 32 -22.04 -15.74 -5.89
N THR A 33 -23.33 -15.53 -5.68
CA THR A 33 -24.06 -15.71 -4.42
C THR A 33 -23.94 -17.12 -3.83
N LYS A 34 -23.57 -18.12 -4.64
CA LYS A 34 -23.31 -19.50 -4.19
C LYS A 34 -21.98 -19.64 -3.44
N CYS A 35 -21.06 -18.67 -3.55
CA CYS A 35 -19.79 -18.71 -2.83
C CYS A 35 -20.00 -18.41 -1.33
N LYS A 36 -19.69 -19.37 -0.45
CA LYS A 36 -19.80 -19.19 1.01
C LYS A 36 -19.01 -17.98 1.52
N ILE A 37 -17.84 -17.72 0.95
CA ILE A 37 -16.98 -16.58 1.36
C ILE A 37 -17.59 -15.25 0.92
N VAL A 38 -18.10 -15.15 -0.31
CA VAL A 38 -18.81 -13.94 -0.76
C VAL A 38 -20.10 -13.74 0.03
N GLN A 39 -20.82 -14.81 0.35
CA GLN A 39 -22.03 -14.75 1.16
C GLN A 39 -21.72 -14.25 2.58
N GLN A 40 -20.68 -14.77 3.22
CA GLN A 40 -20.22 -14.30 4.53
C GLN A 40 -19.72 -12.85 4.48
N TYR A 41 -18.97 -12.49 3.44
CA TYR A 41 -18.49 -11.14 3.23
C TYR A 41 -19.65 -10.16 3.04
N ARG A 42 -20.62 -10.49 2.18
CA ARG A 42 -21.83 -9.66 1.99
C ARG A 42 -22.67 -9.59 3.26
N ALA A 43 -22.88 -10.71 3.95
CA ALA A 43 -23.62 -10.71 5.21
C ALA A 43 -22.92 -9.88 6.30
N THR A 44 -21.58 -9.91 6.35
CA THR A 44 -20.78 -9.12 7.30
C THR A 44 -20.78 -7.65 6.92
N LEU A 45 -20.64 -7.33 5.63
CA LEU A 45 -20.75 -5.97 5.11
C LEU A 45 -22.14 -5.40 5.40
N THR A 46 -23.20 -6.16 5.12
CA THR A 46 -24.58 -5.79 5.45
C THR A 46 -24.76 -5.63 6.96
N ARG A 47 -24.22 -6.54 7.78
CA ARG A 47 -24.28 -6.41 9.25
C ARG A 47 -23.57 -5.16 9.73
N ASN A 48 -22.40 -4.82 9.19
CA ASN A 48 -21.65 -3.62 9.55
C ASN A 48 -22.37 -2.35 9.09
N LEU A 49 -22.96 -2.36 7.89
CA LEU A 49 -23.77 -1.26 7.38
C LEU A 49 -25.04 -1.05 8.22
N LEU A 50 -25.68 -2.13 8.69
CA LEU A 50 -26.85 -2.08 9.55
C LEU A 50 -26.50 -1.74 11.01
N ALA A 51 -25.37 -2.22 11.53
CA ALA A 51 -24.87 -1.91 12.86
C ALA A 51 -24.50 -0.42 13.01
N ASN A 52 -24.01 0.20 11.93
CA ASN A 52 -23.78 1.64 11.87
C ASN A 52 -25.07 2.46 11.66
N GLY A 53 -26.22 1.81 11.45
CA GLY A 53 -27.53 2.42 11.21
C GLY A 53 -28.53 2.32 12.37
N LEU A 54 -28.18 1.64 13.47
CA LEU A 54 -28.98 1.61 14.70
C LEU A 54 -28.24 2.32 15.85
N PRO A 55 -28.87 3.26 16.57
CA PRO A 55 -28.29 3.80 17.79
C PRO A 55 -28.33 2.69 18.85
N THR A 56 -27.21 2.00 19.03
CA THR A 56 -27.09 0.98 20.08
C THR A 56 -26.84 1.70 21.40
N SER A 57 -27.94 2.03 22.09
CA SER A 57 -27.93 2.14 23.54
C SER A 57 -27.39 0.82 24.11
N LEU A 58 -26.39 0.93 24.98
CA LEU A 58 -25.96 -0.02 26.02
C LEU A 58 -26.35 -1.49 25.81
N VAL A 59 -25.35 -2.38 25.66
CA VAL A 59 -25.15 -3.53 26.56
C VAL A 59 -23.80 -4.20 26.24
N ASN A 60 -22.97 -4.26 27.27
CA ASN A 60 -21.83 -5.15 27.56
C ASN A 60 -20.49 -4.98 26.82
N ALA A 61 -19.58 -4.38 27.59
CA ALA A 61 -18.16 -4.64 27.58
C ALA A 61 -17.84 -6.14 27.61
N GLY A 62 -16.81 -6.55 26.87
CA GLY A 62 -16.18 -7.86 27.05
C GLY A 62 -15.39 -8.38 25.86
N ARG A 63 -14.08 -8.10 25.91
CA ARG A 63 -12.96 -8.91 25.38
C ARG A 63 -12.46 -8.71 23.95
N ASP A 64 -11.19 -8.28 23.97
CA ASP A 64 -10.05 -8.72 23.17
C ASP A 64 -9.68 -7.91 21.92
N SER A 65 -8.75 -7.00 22.21
CA SER A 65 -7.84 -6.26 21.34
C SER A 65 -7.12 -7.14 20.31
N VAL A 66 -7.22 -6.75 19.04
CA VAL A 66 -6.06 -6.73 18.14
C VAL A 66 -6.04 -5.38 17.45
N GLN A 67 -5.07 -4.55 17.84
CA GLN A 67 -4.67 -3.31 17.18
C GLN A 67 -4.45 -3.55 15.68
N SER A 68 -5.35 -3.02 14.87
CA SER A 68 -5.06 -2.68 13.48
C SER A 68 -5.23 -1.17 13.38
N ASN A 69 -4.15 -0.47 13.03
CA ASN A 69 -4.13 0.97 12.77
C ASN A 69 -5.04 1.28 11.57
N ASN A 70 -6.34 1.32 11.81
CA ASN A 70 -7.31 1.84 10.87
C ASN A 70 -7.54 3.30 11.22
N ILE A 71 -7.25 4.15 10.25
CA ILE A 71 -7.64 5.56 10.20
C ILE A 71 -9.15 5.58 10.39
N GLN A 72 -9.59 5.79 11.63
CA GLN A 72 -10.97 5.94 11.99
C GLN A 72 -11.37 7.36 11.61
N CYS A 73 -11.78 7.53 10.35
CA CYS A 73 -12.51 8.72 9.94
C CYS A 73 -13.81 8.72 10.75
N ARG A 74 -13.85 9.52 11.82
CA ARG A 74 -15.07 9.82 12.58
C ARG A 74 -15.98 10.64 11.67
N THR A 75 -16.72 9.98 10.81
CA THR A 75 -17.97 10.55 10.28
C THR A 75 -18.99 10.47 11.39
N THR A 76 -19.16 11.59 12.10
CA THR A 76 -20.34 11.83 12.94
C THR A 76 -21.54 12.05 12.03
N THR A 77 -22.01 11.00 11.37
CA THR A 77 -23.33 11.01 10.72
C THR A 77 -24.37 10.75 11.80
N SER A 78 -25.02 11.82 12.25
CA SER A 78 -26.20 11.80 13.11
C SER A 78 -27.24 10.85 12.52
N GLY A 79 -27.49 9.76 13.23
CA GLY A 79 -28.21 8.57 12.76
C GLY A 79 -29.71 8.72 12.60
N LEU A 80 -30.16 9.60 11.69
CA LEU A 80 -31.51 9.54 11.11
C LEU A 80 -31.36 9.70 9.60
N SER A 81 -31.63 8.63 8.84
CA SER A 81 -31.68 8.71 7.37
C SER A 81 -32.67 9.78 6.96
N TYR A 82 -32.23 10.76 6.17
CA TYR A 82 -33.09 11.82 5.62
C TYR A 82 -34.35 11.25 4.93
N ALA A 83 -34.27 10.05 4.35
CA ALA A 83 -35.42 9.35 3.78
C ALA A 83 -36.50 9.00 4.81
N ASN A 84 -36.11 8.67 6.05
CA ASN A 84 -37.03 8.38 7.15
C ASN A 84 -37.65 9.66 7.72
N VAL A 85 -36.87 10.76 7.78
CA VAL A 85 -37.37 12.06 8.22
C VAL A 85 -38.40 12.57 7.22
N VAL A 86 -38.08 12.58 5.92
CA VAL A 86 -38.99 12.96 4.82
C VAL A 86 -40.30 12.16 4.89
N LYS A 87 -40.22 10.82 5.02
CA LYS A 87 -41.42 9.97 5.16
C LYS A 87 -42.28 10.34 6.37
N SER A 88 -41.67 10.61 7.52
CA SER A 88 -42.41 10.97 8.74
C SER A 88 -43.12 12.33 8.64
N THR A 89 -42.58 13.26 7.84
CA THR A 89 -43.18 14.59 7.61
C THR A 89 -44.55 14.50 6.96
N PHE A 90 -44.70 13.61 5.98
CA PHE A 90 -45.94 13.43 5.22
C PHE A 90 -47.02 12.64 5.99
N SER A 91 -46.65 11.92 7.05
CA SER A 91 -47.60 11.07 7.79
C SER A 91 -48.33 11.79 8.95
N ASN A 92 -47.88 12.98 9.36
CA ASN A 92 -48.27 13.57 10.66
C ASN A 92 -48.61 15.07 10.65
N SER A 93 -48.91 15.70 9.49
CA SER A 93 -49.14 17.15 9.44
C SER A 93 -50.39 17.56 8.65
N ASN A 94 -51.22 18.42 9.28
CA ASN A 94 -52.49 18.94 8.74
C ASN A 94 -52.34 20.30 8.02
N SER A 95 -51.10 20.74 7.75
CA SER A 95 -50.80 22.06 7.19
C SER A 95 -49.70 21.92 6.15
N GLU A 96 -50.04 22.15 4.87
CA GLU A 96 -49.12 22.08 3.73
C GLU A 96 -47.90 22.99 3.92
N GLU A 97 -48.08 24.18 4.49
CA GLU A 97 -46.99 25.15 4.70
C GLU A 97 -45.94 24.65 5.71
N LEU A 98 -46.35 23.87 6.71
CA LEU A 98 -45.45 23.27 7.69
C LEU A 98 -44.64 22.11 7.09
N ILE A 99 -45.15 21.46 6.04
CA ILE A 99 -44.45 20.42 5.28
C ILE A 99 -43.35 21.05 4.43
N PHE A 100 -43.67 22.10 3.66
CA PHE A 100 -42.69 22.78 2.80
C PHE A 100 -41.52 23.34 3.60
N ARG A 101 -41.76 24.02 4.74
CA ARG A 101 -40.67 24.51 5.61
C ARG A 101 -39.78 23.40 6.15
N LYS A 102 -40.33 22.23 6.46
CA LYS A 102 -39.54 21.07 6.92
C LYS A 102 -38.73 20.45 5.79
N LEU A 103 -39.28 20.39 4.58
CA LEU A 103 -38.55 19.92 3.39
C LEU A 103 -37.40 20.86 3.04
N ASP A 104 -37.63 22.18 3.06
CA ASP A 104 -36.57 23.18 2.85
C ASP A 104 -35.46 23.02 3.90
N SER A 105 -35.82 22.87 5.18
CA SER A 105 -34.83 22.65 6.25
C SER A 105 -34.03 21.35 6.05
N ILE A 106 -34.65 20.28 5.54
CA ILE A 106 -33.95 19.04 5.19
C ILE A 106 -33.00 19.28 4.01
N LEU A 107 -33.47 19.97 2.97
CA LEU A 107 -32.68 20.25 1.78
C LEU A 107 -31.42 21.04 2.12
N THR A 108 -31.57 22.12 2.91
CA THR A 108 -30.45 22.93 3.38
C THR A 108 -29.44 22.10 4.17
N LYS A 109 -29.90 21.25 5.08
CA LYS A 109 -28.99 20.37 5.86
C LYS A 109 -28.24 19.38 4.99
N VAL A 110 -28.91 18.80 3.99
CA VAL A 110 -28.27 17.88 3.04
C VAL A 110 -27.23 18.62 2.19
N GLU A 111 -27.53 19.85 1.78
CA GLU A 111 -26.58 20.69 1.04
C GLU A 111 -25.37 21.08 1.90
N GLU A 112 -25.59 21.47 3.16
CA GLU A 112 -24.53 21.75 4.13
C GLU A 112 -23.64 20.53 4.36
N GLU A 113 -24.21 19.35 4.64
CA GLU A 113 -23.45 18.11 4.83
C GLU A 113 -22.70 17.69 3.56
N SER A 114 -23.32 17.84 2.39
CA SER A 114 -22.69 17.58 1.09
C SER A 114 -21.49 18.50 0.86
N SER A 115 -21.64 19.79 1.20
CA SER A 115 -20.56 20.78 1.10
C SER A 115 -19.42 20.48 2.06
N ALA A 116 -19.72 20.16 3.32
CA ALA A 116 -18.74 19.79 4.34
C ALA A 116 -17.98 18.53 3.93
N THR A 117 -18.68 17.51 3.43
CA THR A 117 -18.06 16.26 2.96
C THR A 117 -17.14 16.50 1.76
N ARG A 118 -17.55 17.35 0.81
CA ARG A 118 -16.69 17.73 -0.33
C ARG A 118 -15.43 18.47 0.14
N GLN A 119 -15.58 19.37 1.11
CA GLN A 119 -14.45 20.11 1.67
C GLN A 119 -13.47 19.18 2.38
N SER A 120 -13.96 18.28 3.25
CA SER A 120 -13.11 17.27 3.90
C SER A 120 -12.40 16.35 2.90
N LEU A 121 -13.05 16.00 1.78
CA LEU A 121 -12.41 15.22 0.71
C LEU A 121 -11.28 15.99 0.03
N ILE A 122 -11.42 17.30 -0.16
CA ILE A 122 -10.37 18.15 -0.74
C ILE A 122 -9.16 18.22 0.21
N GLU A 123 -9.42 18.46 1.49
CA GLU A 123 -8.37 18.50 2.53
C GLU A 123 -7.63 17.18 2.62
N PHE A 124 -8.34 16.06 2.65
CA PHE A 124 -7.74 14.72 2.68
C PHE A 124 -6.89 14.43 1.44
N LYS A 125 -7.35 14.83 0.25
CA LYS A 125 -6.55 14.70 -0.99
C LYS A 125 -5.26 15.52 -0.93
N GLN A 126 -5.32 16.70 -0.34
CA GLN A 126 -4.15 17.56 -0.18
C GLN A 126 -3.15 16.96 0.83
N GLU A 127 -3.66 16.42 1.95
CA GLU A 127 -2.84 15.72 2.95
C GLU A 127 -2.09 14.53 2.34
N ILE A 128 -2.79 13.67 1.57
CA ILE A 128 -2.16 12.54 0.88
C ILE A 128 -1.05 13.03 -0.06
N ARG A 129 -1.30 14.10 -0.82
CA ARG A 129 -0.30 14.65 -1.76
C ARG A 129 0.94 15.13 -1.00
N SER A 130 0.76 15.91 0.06
CA SER A 130 1.89 16.41 0.86
C SER A 130 2.65 15.27 1.56
N SER A 131 1.96 14.22 2.02
CA SER A 131 2.60 13.03 2.59
C SER A 131 3.41 12.26 1.53
N TYR A 132 2.88 12.13 0.31
CA TYR A 132 3.59 11.50 -0.80
C TYR A 132 4.86 12.29 -1.17
N GLU A 133 4.77 13.61 -1.29
CA GLU A 133 5.92 14.49 -1.59
C GLU A 133 7.00 14.39 -0.50
N ALA A 134 6.61 14.38 0.79
CA ALA A 134 7.56 14.21 1.89
C ALA A 134 8.25 12.84 1.86
N THR A 135 7.50 11.78 1.54
CA THR A 135 8.04 10.43 1.40
C THR A 135 9.00 10.33 0.21
N GLN A 136 8.65 10.96 -0.91
CA GLN A 136 9.51 11.02 -2.10
C GLN A 136 10.85 11.70 -1.79
N GLN A 137 10.84 12.83 -1.09
CA GLN A 137 12.07 13.50 -0.65
C GLN A 137 12.95 12.61 0.24
N GLN A 138 12.34 11.81 1.13
CA GLN A 138 13.09 10.87 1.96
C GLN A 138 13.74 9.75 1.14
N VAL A 139 13.05 9.25 0.10
CA VAL A 139 13.59 8.26 -0.83
C VAL A 139 14.80 8.83 -1.58
N GLU A 140 14.69 10.04 -2.11
CA GLU A 140 15.81 10.70 -2.81
C GLU A 140 17.04 10.86 -1.90
N VAL A 141 16.84 11.24 -0.63
CA VAL A 141 17.94 11.34 0.35
C VAL A 141 18.57 9.98 0.65
N LEU A 142 17.77 8.90 0.71
CA LEU A 142 18.26 7.55 0.92
C LEU A 142 19.05 7.04 -0.30
N GLU A 143 18.58 7.29 -1.51
CA GLU A 143 19.29 6.96 -2.75
C GLU A 143 20.66 7.65 -2.81
N GLU A 144 20.74 8.93 -2.47
CA GLU A 144 22.01 9.66 -2.36
C GLU A 144 22.95 9.07 -1.30
N LYS A 145 22.41 8.60 -0.16
CA LYS A 145 23.22 7.92 0.86
C LYS A 145 23.75 6.58 0.35
N VAL A 146 22.94 5.81 -0.38
CA VAL A 146 23.35 4.54 -0.98
C VAL A 146 24.49 4.78 -1.97
N LYS A 147 24.33 5.71 -2.91
CA LYS A 147 25.40 6.08 -3.86
C LYS A 147 26.71 6.48 -3.17
N LYS A 148 26.62 7.26 -2.09
CA LYS A 148 27.80 7.64 -1.28
C LYS A 148 28.45 6.44 -0.60
N MET A 149 27.66 5.49 -0.09
CA MET A 149 28.20 4.26 0.51
C MET A 149 28.84 3.35 -0.52
N GLU A 150 28.22 3.18 -1.69
CA GLU A 150 28.79 2.41 -2.81
C GLU A 150 30.13 2.98 -3.25
N LYS A 151 30.22 4.31 -3.41
CA LYS A 151 31.48 4.98 -3.71
C LYS A 151 32.55 4.78 -2.64
N LYS A 152 32.19 4.93 -1.35
CA LYS A 152 33.14 4.66 -0.26
C LYS A 152 33.62 3.20 -0.26
N PHE A 153 32.73 2.27 -0.55
CA PHE A 153 33.07 0.85 -0.67
C PHE A 153 33.98 0.59 -1.88
N GLU A 154 33.83 1.34 -2.98
CA GLU A 154 34.75 1.33 -4.12
C GLU A 154 36.14 1.80 -3.76
N ASP A 155 36.23 2.96 -3.12
CA ASP A 155 37.50 3.53 -2.68
C ASP A 155 38.24 2.58 -1.72
N LEU A 156 37.52 1.98 -0.75
CA LEU A 156 38.07 1.01 0.19
C LEU A 156 38.55 -0.27 -0.50
N PHE A 157 37.77 -0.79 -1.44
CA PHE A 157 38.14 -1.99 -2.19
C PHE A 157 39.39 -1.77 -3.03
N LEU A 158 39.45 -0.68 -3.80
CA LEU A 158 40.62 -0.32 -4.61
C LEU A 158 41.88 -0.13 -3.76
N ARG A 159 41.73 0.50 -2.58
CA ARG A 159 42.83 0.67 -1.63
C ARG A 159 43.32 -0.67 -1.10
N THR A 160 42.40 -1.59 -0.80
CA THR A 160 42.74 -2.94 -0.32
C THR A 160 43.46 -3.74 -1.41
N CYS A 161 42.97 -3.72 -2.65
CA CYS A 161 43.64 -4.37 -3.79
C CYS A 161 45.05 -3.82 -4.01
N THR A 162 45.23 -2.49 -3.92
CA THR A 162 46.56 -1.86 -4.02
C THR A 162 47.51 -2.33 -2.92
N ILE A 163 47.02 -2.44 -1.67
CA ILE A 163 47.83 -2.95 -0.55
C ILE A 163 48.25 -4.40 -0.79
N ILE A 164 47.32 -5.27 -1.20
CA ILE A 164 47.59 -6.67 -1.51
C ILE A 164 48.65 -6.77 -2.63
N GLN A 165 48.47 -6.00 -3.70
CA GLN A 165 49.41 -5.98 -4.81
C GLN A 165 50.82 -5.57 -4.35
N ASN A 166 50.94 -4.52 -3.54
CA ASN A 166 52.23 -4.06 -3.00
C ASN A 166 52.89 -5.12 -2.11
N ILE A 167 52.11 -5.81 -1.27
CA ILE A 167 52.61 -6.90 -0.43
C ILE A 167 53.13 -8.05 -1.30
N CYS A 168 52.37 -8.47 -2.31
CA CYS A 168 52.77 -9.51 -3.24
C CYS A 168 54.04 -9.14 -4.00
N THR A 169 54.21 -7.88 -4.43
CA THR A 169 55.43 -7.44 -5.13
C THR A 169 56.65 -7.32 -4.23
N THR A 170 56.46 -7.06 -2.93
CA THR A 170 57.58 -6.85 -1.99
C THR A 170 58.08 -8.15 -1.37
N LEU A 171 57.17 -9.10 -1.10
CA LEU A 171 57.50 -10.35 -0.39
C LEU A 171 57.88 -11.52 -1.31
N LEU A 172 57.48 -11.48 -2.59
CA LEU A 172 57.82 -12.55 -3.54
C LEU A 172 59.11 -12.19 -4.26
N ASP A 173 60.16 -13.01 -4.08
CA ASP A 173 61.41 -12.89 -4.83
C ASP A 173 61.10 -12.98 -6.35
N PRO A 174 61.26 -11.88 -7.12
CA PRO A 174 60.84 -11.82 -8.53
C PRO A 174 61.58 -12.81 -9.44
N GLN A 175 62.72 -13.32 -8.96
CA GLN A 175 63.64 -14.19 -9.69
C GLN A 175 63.32 -15.68 -9.48
N SER A 176 62.50 -16.04 -8.49
CA SER A 176 62.13 -17.43 -8.24
C SER A 176 60.94 -17.87 -9.10
N SER A 177 60.99 -19.10 -9.64
CA SER A 177 59.88 -19.69 -10.40
C SER A 177 58.58 -19.79 -9.58
N GLN A 178 58.70 -19.99 -8.27
CA GLN A 178 57.57 -19.91 -7.34
C GLN A 178 57.03 -18.48 -7.21
N GLY A 179 57.89 -17.46 -7.10
CA GLY A 179 57.49 -16.05 -7.00
C GLY A 179 56.68 -15.58 -8.21
N GLN A 180 57.03 -16.02 -9.42
CA GLN A 180 56.27 -15.70 -10.62
C GLN A 180 54.90 -16.39 -10.66
N ASN A 181 54.81 -17.67 -10.27
CA ASN A 181 53.52 -18.38 -10.19
C ASN A 181 52.57 -17.74 -9.18
N TRP A 182 53.08 -17.33 -8.01
CA TRP A 182 52.28 -16.63 -7.01
C TRP A 182 51.80 -15.26 -7.49
N LYS A 183 52.65 -14.50 -8.20
CA LYS A 183 52.27 -13.22 -8.79
C LYS A 183 51.12 -13.37 -9.80
N SER A 184 51.22 -14.35 -10.71
CA SER A 184 50.17 -14.65 -11.70
C SER A 184 48.86 -15.10 -11.04
N TYR A 185 48.94 -15.96 -10.01
CA TYR A 185 47.76 -16.39 -9.25
C TYR A 185 47.02 -15.20 -8.61
N TRP A 186 47.74 -14.31 -7.92
CA TRP A 186 47.11 -13.15 -7.28
C TRP A 186 46.55 -12.14 -8.28
N GLN A 187 47.18 -11.96 -9.44
CA GLN A 187 46.64 -11.13 -10.52
C GLN A 187 45.31 -11.68 -11.06
N GLU A 188 45.20 -12.99 -11.25
CA GLU A 188 43.96 -13.67 -11.65
C GLU A 188 42.85 -13.53 -10.58
N GLN A 189 43.19 -13.65 -9.30
CA GLN A 189 42.23 -13.47 -8.20
C GLN A 189 41.71 -12.02 -8.11
N ILE A 190 42.60 -11.04 -8.23
CA ILE A 190 42.22 -9.62 -8.24
C ILE A 190 41.32 -9.32 -9.45
N LYS A 191 41.67 -9.85 -10.63
CA LYS A 191 40.85 -9.69 -11.84
C LYS A 191 39.46 -10.30 -11.68
N SER A 192 39.37 -11.53 -11.16
CA SER A 192 38.09 -12.19 -10.88
C SER A 192 37.22 -11.40 -9.89
N LEU A 193 37.82 -10.82 -8.84
CA LEU A 193 37.11 -9.99 -7.87
C LEU A 193 36.57 -8.69 -8.49
N VAL A 194 37.34 -8.06 -9.39
CA VAL A 194 36.90 -6.86 -10.13
C VAL A 194 35.75 -7.20 -11.10
N GLU A 195 35.81 -8.34 -11.78
CA GLU A 195 34.76 -8.81 -12.68
C GLU A 195 33.47 -9.18 -11.94
N LEU A 196 33.57 -9.93 -10.83
CA LEU A 196 32.44 -10.26 -9.97
C LEU A 196 31.74 -9.00 -9.47
N ARG A 197 32.50 -7.99 -9.06
CA ARG A 197 31.95 -6.71 -8.63
C ARG A 197 31.27 -5.95 -9.77
N SER A 198 31.86 -5.93 -10.96
CA SER A 198 31.27 -5.30 -12.14
C SER A 198 29.94 -5.95 -12.57
N SER A 199 29.73 -7.23 -12.22
CA SER A 199 28.45 -7.90 -12.43
C SER A 199 27.38 -7.50 -11.40
N PHE A 200 27.79 -7.26 -10.15
CA PHE A 200 26.88 -6.84 -9.08
C PHE A 200 26.33 -5.42 -9.30
N THR A 201 27.16 -4.48 -9.76
CA THR A 201 26.72 -3.09 -10.02
C THR A 201 25.83 -2.94 -11.24
N LYS A 202 25.86 -3.89 -12.18
CA LYS A 202 24.93 -3.93 -13.32
C LYS A 202 23.55 -4.44 -12.92
N SER A 203 23.48 -5.41 -12.00
CA SER A 203 22.20 -5.99 -11.55
C SER A 203 21.35 -5.03 -10.70
N THR A 204 21.92 -3.95 -10.16
CA THR A 204 21.21 -2.98 -9.33
C THR A 204 20.66 -1.77 -10.11
N ASN A 205 20.96 -1.66 -11.41
CA ASN A 205 20.51 -0.57 -12.28
C ASN A 205 19.38 -0.97 -13.26
N ASP A 206 18.90 -2.22 -13.19
CA ASP A 206 17.71 -2.74 -13.90
C ASP A 206 16.54 -2.93 -12.93
#